data_AF-A0A971UGU1-F1
#
_entry.id   AF-A0A971UGU1-F1
#
_cell.length_a   1.000
_cell.length_b   1.000
_cell.length_c   1.000
_cell.angle_alpha   90.00
_cell.angle_beta   90.00
_cell.angle_gamma   90.00
#
_symmetry.space_group_name_H-M   'P 1'
#
loop_
_entity.id
_entity.type
_entity.pdbx_description
1 polymer ?
#
loop_
_entity_poly.entity_id
_entity_poly.type
_entity_poly.pdbx_seq_one_letter_code
_entity_poly.pdbx_strand_id
1 'polypeptide(L)' 'MNVQKGDRVLVNVAPFIASARRQRDSVPCEILEVDGTRVRVATQAPCREMDVWVQNCWIDRVLTAHNNFGGINPA' A
#
# COMPACT_ATOMS: atom_id res chain seq x y z
N MET A 1 1.28 10.80 5.09
CA MET A 1 1.80 9.47 5.45
C MET A 1 2.99 9.21 4.53
N ASN A 2 4.15 8.85 5.08
CA ASN A 2 5.35 8.59 4.28
C ASN A 2 5.38 7.09 4.00
N VAL A 3 5.17 6.70 2.74
CA VAL A 3 5.10 5.30 2.31
C VAL A 3 6.14 5.06 1.22
N GLN A 4 6.69 3.85 1.16
CA GLN A 4 7.78 3.50 0.25
C GLN A 4 7.50 2.19 -0.47
N LYS A 5 8.18 1.97 -1.59
CA LYS A 5 8.14 0.70 -2.31
C LYS A 5 8.53 -0.44 -1.36
N GLY A 6 7.74 -1.52 -1.39
CA GLY A 6 7.89 -2.69 -0.53
C GLY A 6 7.11 -2.61 0.78
N ASP A 7 6.56 -1.45 1.16
CA ASP A 7 5.69 -1.36 2.33
C ASP A 7 4.40 -2.15 2.11
N ARG A 8 3.92 -2.80 3.18
CA ARG A 8 2.59 -3.40 3.21
C ARG A 8 1.62 -2.43 3.86
N VAL A 9 0.52 -2.14 3.18
CA VAL A 9 -0.47 -1.15 3.58
C VAL A 9 -1.88 -1.71 3.49
N LEU A 10 -2.79 -1.13 4.27
CA LEU A 10 -4.22 -1.27 4.07
C LEU A 10 -4.71 -0.07 3.26
N VAL A 11 -5.26 -0.36 2.08
CA VAL A 11 -5.85 0.64 1.21
C VAL A 11 -7.36 0.50 1.25
N ASN A 12 -8.09 1.59 1.38
CA ASN A 12 -9.55 1.57 1.35
C ASN A 12 -10.06 0.85 0.09
N VAL A 13 -11.14 0.08 0.17
CA VAL A 13 -11.64 -0.65 -1.00
C VAL A 13 -12.25 0.27 -2.08
N ALA A 14 -12.58 1.52 -1.74
CA ALA A 14 -13.22 2.49 -2.66
C ALA A 14 -12.56 2.60 -4.05
N PRO A 15 -11.24 2.81 -4.20
CA PRO A 15 -10.56 2.83 -5.50
C PRO A 15 -10.69 1.53 -6.31
N PHE A 16 -10.85 0.38 -5.66
CA PHE A 16 -10.97 -0.92 -6.33
C PHE A 16 -12.36 -1.18 -6.90
N ILE A 17 -13.39 -0.56 -6.32
CA ILE A 17 -14.80 -0.69 -6.74
C ILE A 17 -15.32 0.58 -7.43
N ALA A 18 -14.44 1.50 -7.81
CA ALA A 18 -14.78 2.80 -8.40
C ALA A 18 -15.79 3.62 -7.57
N SER A 19 -15.72 3.52 -6.24
CA SER A 19 -16.59 4.30 -5.34
C SER A 19 -16.00 5.67 -5.05
N ALA A 20 -16.84 6.71 -5.13
CA ALA A 20 -16.47 8.07 -4.74
C ALA A 20 -16.41 8.27 -3.21
N ARG A 21 -16.86 7.29 -2.42
CA ARG A 21 -16.92 7.37 -0.95
C ARG A 21 -16.02 6.32 -0.32
N ARG A 22 -15.31 6.71 0.75
CA ARG A 22 -14.60 5.77 1.62
C ARG A 22 -15.55 4.71 2.13
N GLN A 23 -15.11 3.46 2.04
CA GLN A 23 -15.79 2.30 2.57
C GLN A 23 -15.24 1.94 3.95
N ARG A 24 -15.94 1.07 4.68
CA ARG A 24 -15.48 0.57 6.00
C ARG A 24 -14.36 -0.45 5.88
N ASP A 25 -14.27 -1.11 4.73
CA ASP A 25 -13.32 -2.17 4.45
C ASP A 25 -12.06 -1.66 3.76
N SER A 26 -10.95 -2.33 4.03
CA SER A 26 -9.64 -2.05 3.43
C SER A 26 -9.03 -3.35 2.90
N VAL A 27 -8.27 -3.24 1.82
CA VAL A 27 -7.61 -4.34 1.13
C VAL A 27 -6.11 -4.31 1.48
N PRO A 28 -5.52 -5.44 1.90
CA PRO A 28 -4.08 -5.53 2.09
C PRO A 28 -3.37 -5.43 0.74
N CYS A 29 -2.43 -4.50 0.64
CA CYS A 29 -1.68 -4.25 -0.58
C CYS A 29 -0.19 -4.06 -0.28
N GLU A 30 0.65 -4.36 -1.27
CA GLU A 30 2.06 -4.01 -1.28
C GLU A 30 2.31 -2.82 -2.20
N ILE A 31 3.16 -1.89 -1.78
CA ILE A 31 3.51 -0.74 -2.62
C ILE A 31 4.57 -1.15 -3.64
N LEU A 32 4.23 -1.05 -4.91
CA LEU A 32 5.15 -1.30 -6.02
C LEU A 32 5.93 -0.05 -6.41
N GLU A 33 5.29 1.11 -6.34
CA GLU A 33 5.85 2.38 -6.80
C GLU A 33 5.18 3.57 -6.10
N VAL A 34 5.93 4.66 -5.91
CA VAL A 34 5.42 5.92 -5.36
C VAL A 34 5.78 7.04 -6.33
N ASP A 35 4.77 7.76 -6.80
CA ASP A 35 4.90 8.92 -7.68
C ASP A 35 4.18 10.12 -7.07
N GLY A 36 4.93 10.94 -6.33
CA GLY A 36 4.40 12.10 -5.62
C GLY A 36 3.28 11.73 -4.63
N THR A 37 2.05 12.10 -4.96
CA THR A 37 0.85 11.80 -4.15
C THR A 37 0.14 10.51 -4.56
N ARG A 38 0.58 9.87 -5.64
CA ARG A 38 0.03 8.62 -6.15
C ARG A 38 0.94 7.46 -5.78
N VAL A 39 0.34 6.32 -5.51
CA VAL A 39 1.02 5.11 -5.08
C VAL A 39 0.46 3.96 -5.90
N ARG A 40 1.34 3.21 -6.56
CA ARG A 40 0.98 1.98 -7.25
C ARG A 40 1.02 0.86 -6.22
N VAL A 41 -0.10 0.20 -6.05
CA VAL A 41 -0.24 -0.90 -5.09
C VAL A 41 -0.66 -2.18 -5.79
N ALA A 42 -0.12 -3.31 -5.34
CA ALA A 42 -0.56 -4.65 -5.72
C ALA A 42 -1.38 -5.23 -4.57
N THR A 43 -2.58 -5.71 -4.85
CA THR A 43 -3.40 -6.43 -3.87
C THR A 43 -2.72 -7.74 -3.46
N GLN A 44 -2.82 -8.10 -2.17
CA GLN A 44 -2.30 -9.37 -1.66
C GLN A 44 -3.42 -10.40 -1.45
N ALA A 45 -3.03 -11.68 -1.41
CA ALA A 45 -3.94 -12.78 -1.09
C ALA A 45 -4.67 -12.52 0.26
N PRO A 46 -5.97 -12.81 0.37
CA PRO A 46 -6.80 -13.62 -0.53
C PRO A 46 -7.44 -12.86 -1.70
N CYS A 47 -7.15 -11.57 -1.86
CA CYS A 47 -7.70 -10.79 -2.97
C CYS A 47 -7.04 -11.20 -4.30
N ARG A 48 -7.78 -11.06 -5.41
CA ARG A 48 -7.21 -11.24 -6.76
C ARG A 48 -6.06 -10.26 -6.95
N GLU A 49 -4.90 -10.76 -7.37
CA GLU A 49 -3.72 -9.95 -7.67
C GLU A 49 -4.06 -8.94 -8.78
N MET A 50 -3.94 -7.66 -8.45
CA MET A 50 -4.22 -6.54 -9.33
C MET A 50 -3.38 -5.34 -8.91
N ASP A 51 -2.83 -4.66 -9.91
CA ASP A 51 -2.08 -3.42 -9.74
C ASP A 51 -2.99 -2.22 -9.99
N VAL A 52 -3.02 -1.28 -9.05
CA VAL A 52 -3.79 -0.04 -9.20
C VAL A 52 -3.04 1.16 -8.65
N TRP A 53 -3.20 2.30 -9.33
CA TRP A 53 -2.75 3.59 -8.82
C TRP A 53 -3.80 4.18 -7.91
N VAL A 54 -3.44 4.45 -6.66
CA VAL A 54 -4.30 5.10 -5.67
C VAL A 54 -3.64 6.38 -5.19
N GLN A 55 -4.47 7.36 -4.80
CA GLN A 55 -3.94 8.49 -4.05
C GLN A 55 -3.55 8.06 -2.63
N ASN A 56 -2.50 8.68 -2.08
CA ASN A 56 -2.05 8.43 -0.71
C ASN A 56 -3.15 8.63 0.35
N CYS A 57 -4.17 9.43 0.04
CA CYS A 57 -5.32 9.69 0.90
C CYS A 57 -6.27 8.48 1.01
N TRP A 58 -6.09 7.42 0.23
CA TRP A 58 -6.84 6.16 0.36
C TRP A 58 -6.12 5.12 1.22
N ILE A 59 -4.88 5.38 1.61
CA ILE A 59 -4.13 4.51 2.51
C ILE A 59 -4.65 4.75 3.93
N ASP A 60 -5.25 3.72 4.52
CA ASP A 60 -5.80 3.78 5.87
C ASP A 60 -4.69 3.56 6.91
N ARG A 61 -3.84 2.54 6.72
CA ARG A 61 -2.76 2.18 7.65
C ARG A 61 -1.57 1.53 6.94
N VAL A 62 -0.38 1.69 7.50
CA VAL A 62 0.81 0.91 7.14
C VAL A 62 0.88 -0.29 8.09
N LEU A 63 0.87 -1.51 7.53
CA LEU A 63 0.95 -2.77 8.28
C LEU A 63 2.39 -3.15 8.60
N THR A 64 3.28 -2.92 7.63
CA THR A 64 4.70 -3.16 7.79
C THR A 64 5.40 -2.08 6.99
N ALA A 65 6.00 -1.12 7.69
CA ALA A 65 7.03 -0.30 7.09
C ALA A 65 8.21 -1.22 6.81
N HIS A 66 8.80 -1.10 5.63
CA HIS A 66 10.03 -1.78 5.28
C HIS A 66 11.06 -1.44 6.38
N ASN A 67 11.26 -2.38 7.31
CA ASN A 67 12.18 -2.23 8.41
C ASN A 67 13.55 -2.40 7.77
N ASN A 68 14.19 -1.27 7.47
CA ASN A 68 15.57 -1.24 7.04
C ASN A 68 16.42 -1.77 8.21
N PHE A 69 16.62 -3.09 8.26
CA PHE A 69 17.65 -3.70 9.08
C PHE A 69 19.01 -3.27 8.48
N GLY A 70 19.38 -2.03 8.76
CA GLY A 70 20.77 -1.68 8.94
C GLY A 70 21.22 -2.41 10.20
N GLY A 71 22.06 -3.43 10.03
CA GLY A 71 22.51 -4.27 11.13
C GLY A 71 23.69 -5.13 10.73
N ILE A 72 24.87 -4.49 10.71
CA ILE A 72 26.21 -5.03 10.95
C ILE A 72 26.79 -6.09 10.00
N ASN A 73 27.74 -5.61 9.20
CA ASN A 73 28.90 -6.34 8.71
C ASN A 73 29.69 -6.91 9.91
N PRO A 74 30.12 -8.18 9.90
CA PRO A 74 31.37 -8.55 10.54
C PRO A 74 32.36 -9.06 9.48
N ALA A 75 33.51 -8.38 9.48
CA ALA A 75 34.84 -8.67 8.93
C ALA A 75 35.05 -9.96 8.13
#